data_AF-A0A926AXS7-F1
#
_entry.id   AF-A0A926AXS7-F1
#
_cell.length_a   1.000
_cell.length_b   1.000
_cell.length_c   1.000
_cell.angle_alpha   90.00
_cell.angle_beta   90.00
_cell.angle_gamma   90.00
#
_symmetry.space_group_name_H-M   'P 1'
#
loop_
_entity.id
_entity.type
_entity.pdbx_description
1 polymer ?
#
loop_
_entity_poly.entity_id
_entity_poly.type
_entity_poly.pdbx_seq_one_letter_code
_entity_poly.pdbx_strand_id
1 'polypeptide(L)'
;MIRFAGLSGLIPCGLMLSAFVALASAQETKPMPTDAEKAAMAEVRKAGGQVMELAQNDARLDVAFHLADGKIEDAQLAPLKNLPKLAQLNLRGKEITDAGLVHL
;
A
#
# COMPACT_ATOMS: atom_id res chain seq x y z
N MET A 1 22.77 -20.42 -54.32
CA MET A 1 21.31 -20.40 -54.58
C MET A 1 20.65 -20.49 -53.21
N ILE A 2 20.20 -19.39 -52.62
CA ILE A 2 18.85 -18.80 -52.77
C ILE A 2 18.96 -17.27 -52.57
N ARG A 3 18.26 -16.51 -53.42
CA ARG A 3 18.13 -15.05 -53.33
C ARG A 3 16.93 -14.72 -52.45
N PHE A 4 17.10 -13.83 -51.46
CA PHE A 4 16.00 -13.04 -50.92
C PHE A 4 16.30 -11.57 -51.19
N ALA A 5 15.36 -10.95 -51.88
CA ALA A 5 15.38 -9.58 -52.31
C ALA A 5 14.79 -8.67 -51.24
N GLY A 6 15.32 -7.44 -51.15
CA GLY A 6 14.57 -6.25 -50.78
C GLY A 6 14.14 -6.09 -49.32
N LEU A 7 14.89 -5.30 -48.55
CA LEU A 7 14.32 -4.05 -48.06
C LEU A 7 15.45 -3.04 -47.78
N SER A 8 15.66 -2.17 -48.77
CA SER A 8 16.37 -0.91 -48.62
C SER A 8 15.62 -0.04 -47.62
N GLY A 9 16.26 0.26 -46.49
CA GLY A 9 15.72 1.09 -45.42
C GLY A 9 16.86 1.64 -44.56
N LEU A 10 17.64 2.52 -45.17
CA LEU A 10 18.62 3.41 -44.55
C LEU A 10 17.96 4.13 -43.35
N ILE A 11 18.30 3.77 -42.12
CA ILE A 11 18.07 4.64 -40.95
C ILE A 11 19.42 5.30 -40.64
N PRO A 12 19.65 6.57 -41.01
CA PRO A 12 20.86 7.27 -40.65
C PRO A 12 20.75 7.82 -39.23
N CYS A 13 21.90 7.85 -38.54
CA CYS A 13 22.14 8.51 -37.26
C CYS A 13 21.42 9.87 -37.10
N GLY A 14 20.57 9.97 -36.08
CA GLY A 14 20.28 11.20 -35.33
C GLY A 14 20.37 10.82 -33.85
N LEU A 15 21.54 11.00 -33.20
CA LEU A 15 21.91 12.19 -32.43
C LEU A 15 20.81 12.68 -31.46
N MET A 16 21.22 12.86 -30.20
CA MET A 16 20.56 13.58 -29.10
C MET A 16 19.36 12.83 -28.49
N LEU A 17 19.47 12.18 -27.33
CA LEU A 17 19.69 12.83 -26.03
C LEU A 17 18.90 14.14 -25.87
N SER A 18 17.61 14.16 -26.20
CA SER A 18 16.70 15.16 -25.68
C SER A 18 16.06 14.59 -24.41
N ALA A 19 16.53 15.14 -23.30
CA ALA A 19 16.01 14.94 -21.97
C ALA A 19 14.48 14.87 -21.98
N PHE A 20 13.94 13.77 -21.45
CA PHE A 20 12.74 13.86 -20.63
C PHE A 20 13.10 14.81 -19.49
N VAL A 21 12.94 16.12 -19.74
CA VAL A 21 12.97 17.12 -18.69
C VAL A 21 11.89 16.67 -17.73
N ALA A 22 12.37 16.15 -16.61
CA ALA A 22 11.59 15.90 -15.43
C ALA A 22 10.88 17.20 -15.10
N LEU A 23 9.63 17.32 -15.54
CA LEU A 23 8.64 18.05 -14.78
C LEU A 23 8.40 17.20 -13.54
N ALA A 24 9.39 17.22 -12.64
CA ALA A 24 9.25 16.84 -11.26
C ALA A 24 8.26 17.85 -10.69
N SER A 25 6.97 17.55 -10.90
CA SER A 25 5.98 17.90 -9.90
C SER A 25 6.61 17.47 -8.58
N ALA A 26 6.83 18.44 -7.69
CA ALA A 26 7.07 18.16 -6.29
C ALA A 26 5.77 17.54 -5.74
N GLN A 27 5.48 16.31 -6.18
CA GLN A 27 4.65 15.41 -5.43
C GLN A 27 5.49 15.12 -4.20
N GLU A 28 5.11 15.71 -3.07
CA GLU A 28 5.51 15.20 -1.78
C GLU A 28 5.16 13.71 -1.79
N THR A 29 6.15 12.87 -2.08
CA THR A 29 5.91 11.45 -2.27
C THR A 29 5.55 10.90 -0.91
N LYS A 30 4.26 10.59 -0.72
CA LYS A 30 3.77 9.92 0.47
C LYS A 30 4.69 8.72 0.77
N PRO A 31 5.20 8.59 2.01
CA PRO A 31 6.13 7.52 2.33
C PRO A 31 5.50 6.16 2.07
N MET A 32 6.13 5.40 1.17
CA MET A 32 5.73 4.04 0.82
C MET A 32 5.71 3.16 2.08
N PRO A 33 4.68 2.31 2.27
CA PRO A 33 4.68 1.35 3.36
C PRO A 33 5.88 0.40 3.31
N THR A 34 6.48 0.13 4.46
CA THR A 34 7.50 -0.90 4.67
C THR A 34 6.92 -2.30 4.46
N ASP A 35 7.76 -3.31 4.28
CA ASP A 35 7.28 -4.68 4.12
C ASP A 35 6.63 -5.23 5.40
N ALA A 36 7.10 -4.79 6.57
CA ALA A 36 6.47 -5.07 7.85
C ALA A 36 5.06 -4.46 7.95
N GLU A 37 4.89 -3.20 7.54
CA GLU A 37 3.57 -2.54 7.49
C GLU A 37 2.65 -3.28 6.51
N LYS A 38 3.13 -3.65 5.32
CA LYS A 38 2.33 -4.42 4.34
C LYS A 38 1.88 -5.76 4.92
N ALA A 39 2.77 -6.49 5.58
CA ALA A 39 2.46 -7.76 6.21
C ALA A 39 1.39 -7.58 7.31
N ALA A 40 1.55 -6.58 8.18
CA ALA A 40 0.58 -6.27 9.21
C ALA A 40 -0.79 -5.92 8.62
N MET A 41 -0.84 -5.09 7.57
CA MET A 41 -2.09 -4.78 6.89
C MET A 41 -2.74 -6.01 6.25
N ALA A 42 -1.94 -6.98 5.76
CA ALA A 42 -2.46 -8.23 5.22
C ALA A 42 -3.06 -9.12 6.32
N GLU A 43 -2.42 -9.19 7.49
CA GLU A 43 -2.95 -9.92 8.65
C GLU A 43 -4.26 -9.31 9.17
N VAL A 44 -4.33 -7.97 9.26
CA VAL A 44 -5.58 -7.27 9.61
C VAL A 44 -6.69 -7.60 8.63
N ARG A 45 -6.40 -7.56 7.32
CA ARG A 45 -7.37 -7.94 6.28
C ARG A 45 -7.81 -9.39 6.37
N LYS A 46 -6.89 -10.30 6.69
CA LYS A 46 -7.19 -11.73 6.92
C LYS A 46 -8.09 -11.94 8.15
N ALA A 47 -7.94 -11.10 9.18
CA ALA A 47 -8.82 -11.10 10.35
C ALA A 47 -10.18 -10.43 10.08
N GLY A 48 -10.46 -9.97 8.86
CA GLY A 48 -11.71 -9.29 8.50
C GLY A 48 -11.70 -7.79 8.77
N GLY A 49 -10.58 -7.23 9.24
CA GLY A 49 -10.40 -5.79 9.40
C GLY A 49 -10.18 -5.10 8.05
N GLN A 50 -10.77 -3.93 7.86
CA GLN A 50 -10.47 -3.07 6.73
C GLN A 50 -9.32 -2.15 7.09
N VAL A 51 -8.39 -1.96 6.14
CA VAL A 51 -7.28 -1.00 6.27
C VAL A 51 -7.30 -0.07 5.08
N MET A 52 -7.51 1.21 5.37
CA MET A 52 -7.62 2.29 4.39
C MET A 52 -6.66 3.42 4.72
N GLU A 53 -6.31 4.20 3.71
CA GLU A 53 -5.59 5.45 3.91
C GLU A 53 -6.57 6.50 4.41
N LEU A 54 -6.17 7.29 5.41
CA LEU A 54 -7.04 8.31 5.98
C LEU A 54 -7.41 9.39 4.95
N ALA A 55 -6.49 9.71 4.04
CA ALA A 55 -6.71 10.61 2.90
C ALA A 55 -5.71 10.31 1.77
N GLN A 56 -6.02 10.79 0.55
CA GLN A 56 -5.25 10.51 -0.68
C GLN A 56 -3.74 10.85 -0.58
N ASN A 57 -3.38 11.91 0.15
CA ASN A 57 -1.98 12.36 0.31
C ASN A 57 -1.48 12.20 1.76
N ASP A 58 -2.17 11.41 2.58
CA ASP A 58 -1.83 11.23 3.99
C ASP A 58 -1.35 9.80 4.25
N ALA A 59 -0.19 9.64 4.87
CA ALA A 59 0.37 8.32 5.18
C ALA A 59 -0.33 7.61 6.35
N ARG A 60 -1.23 8.29 7.06
CA ARG A 60 -1.98 7.72 8.17
C ARG A 60 -3.04 6.75 7.70
N LEU A 61 -3.32 5.77 8.56
CA LEU A 61 -4.23 4.68 8.29
C LEU A 61 -5.49 4.79 9.16
N ASP A 62 -6.62 4.46 8.55
CA ASP A 62 -7.86 4.13 9.23
C ASP A 62 -8.07 2.61 9.19
N VAL A 63 -8.33 2.02 10.35
CA VAL A 63 -8.58 0.58 10.50
C VAL A 63 -9.93 0.35 11.15
N ALA A 64 -10.73 -0.49 10.53
CA ALA A 64 -12.09 -0.76 10.97
C ALA A 64 -12.36 -2.26 11.04
N PHE A 65 -12.81 -2.73 12.20
CA PHE A 65 -13.30 -4.10 12.40
C PHE A 65 -14.83 -4.16 12.49
N HIS A 66 -15.53 -3.04 12.63
CA HIS A 66 -17.00 -3.03 12.82
C HIS A 66 -17.79 -3.70 11.68
N LEU A 67 -17.23 -3.78 10.47
CA LEU A 67 -17.81 -4.47 9.31
C LEU A 67 -17.36 -5.93 9.17
N ALA A 68 -16.45 -6.41 10.02
CA ALA A 68 -15.98 -7.78 9.97
C ALA A 68 -17.13 -8.73 10.33
N ASP A 69 -17.36 -9.74 9.50
CA ASP A 69 -18.26 -10.84 9.82
C ASP A 69 -17.65 -11.70 10.93
N GLY A 70 -18.46 -12.07 11.91
CA GLY A 70 -18.05 -12.92 13.02
C GLY A 70 -17.36 -12.18 14.18
N LYS A 71 -16.79 -13.00 15.09
CA LYS A 71 -16.16 -12.55 16.32
C LYS A 71 -14.69 -12.20 16.05
N ILE A 72 -14.28 -11.05 16.57
CA ILE A 72 -12.89 -10.63 16.62
C ILE A 72 -12.41 -10.80 18.06
N GLU A 73 -11.27 -11.46 18.23
CA GLU A 73 -10.58 -11.74 19.48
C GLU A 73 -9.37 -10.81 19.66
N ASP A 74 -8.96 -10.63 20.91
CA ASP A 74 -7.84 -9.76 21.31
C ASP A 74 -6.54 -10.03 20.53
N ALA A 75 -6.24 -11.30 20.26
CA ALA A 75 -5.04 -11.71 19.54
C ALA A 75 -4.98 -11.18 18.10
N GLN A 76 -6.13 -10.91 17.48
CA GLN A 76 -6.21 -10.40 16.10
C GLN A 76 -5.86 -8.91 16.01
N LEU A 77 -5.71 -8.21 17.14
CA LEU A 77 -5.23 -6.83 17.20
C LEU A 77 -3.71 -6.74 17.26
N ALA A 78 -3.00 -7.83 17.54
CA ALA A 78 -1.54 -7.85 17.65
C ALA A 78 -0.78 -7.28 16.43
N PRO A 79 -1.24 -7.43 15.17
CA PRO A 79 -0.58 -6.83 14.01
C PRO A 79 -0.60 -5.30 14.00
N LEU A 80 -1.53 -4.66 14.72
CA LEU A 80 -1.69 -3.20 14.72
C LEU A 80 -0.47 -2.45 15.27
N LYS A 81 0.31 -3.08 16.16
CA LYS A 81 1.59 -2.53 16.68
C LYS A 81 2.60 -2.21 15.58
N ASN A 82 2.49 -2.87 14.42
CA ASN A 82 3.37 -2.69 13.28
C ASN A 82 2.83 -1.63 12.29
N LEU A 83 1.77 -0.91 12.66
CA LEU A 83 1.19 0.19 11.89
C LEU A 83 1.44 1.51 12.63
N PRO A 84 2.67 2.06 12.62
CA PRO A 84 3.04 3.24 13.41
C PRO A 84 2.29 4.52 12.99
N LYS A 85 1.59 4.49 11.85
CA LYS A 85 0.77 5.59 11.34
C LYS A 85 -0.73 5.34 11.49
N LEU A 86 -1.13 4.36 12.30
CA LEU A 86 -2.53 4.13 12.63
C LEU A 86 -3.08 5.37 13.35
N ALA A 87 -4.05 6.03 12.72
CA ALA A 87 -4.66 7.25 13.26
C ALA A 87 -6.07 7.01 13.80
N GLN A 88 -6.78 6.04 13.23
CA GLN A 88 -8.15 5.72 13.62
C GLN A 88 -8.30 4.20 13.71
N LEU A 89 -8.92 3.76 14.80
CA LEU A 89 -9.27 2.37 15.03
C LEU A 89 -10.73 2.27 15.46
N ASN A 90 -11.55 1.59 14.66
CA ASN A 90 -12.97 1.38 14.93
C ASN A 90 -13.27 -0.09 15.27
N LEU A 91 -13.47 -0.33 16.57
CA LEU A 91 -13.83 -1.64 17.15
C LEU A 91 -15.32 -1.72 17.55
N ARG A 92 -16.17 -0.84 17.03
CA ARG A 92 -17.58 -0.79 17.43
C ARG A 92 -18.26 -2.15 17.25
N GLY A 93 -18.93 -2.61 18.31
CA GLY A 93 -19.68 -3.88 18.31
C GLY A 93 -18.79 -5.12 18.36
N LYS A 94 -17.50 -4.98 18.70
CA LYS A 94 -16.58 -6.11 18.92
C LYS A 94 -16.32 -6.33 20.40
N GLU A 95 -16.18 -7.60 20.78
CA GLU A 95 -15.90 -8.05 22.14
C GLU A 95 -14.39 -8.05 22.42
N ILE A 96 -13.77 -6.87 22.33
CA ILE A 96 -12.34 -6.68 22.65
C ILE A 96 -12.21 -6.32 24.13
N THR A 97 -11.24 -6.95 24.80
CA THR A 97 -10.93 -6.68 26.21
C THR A 97 -9.71 -5.78 26.35
N ASP A 98 -9.48 -5.27 27.56
CA ASP A 98 -8.29 -4.48 27.89
C ASP A 98 -6.98 -5.20 27.56
N ALA A 99 -6.97 -6.55 27.60
CA ALA A 99 -5.81 -7.35 27.22
C ALA A 99 -5.44 -7.20 25.74
N GLY A 100 -6.43 -7.06 24.85
CA GLY A 100 -6.22 -6.84 23.43
C GLY A 100 -5.71 -5.44 23.09
N LEU A 101 -6.01 -4.45 23.95
CA LEU A 101 -5.63 -3.05 23.74
C LEU A 101 -4.16 -2.77 24.08
N VAL A 102 -3.45 -3.69 24.73
CA VAL A 102 -2.00 -3.58 25.04
C VAL A 102 -1.15 -3.48 23.77
N HIS A 103 -1.69 -3.86 22.62
CA HIS A 103 -1.00 -3.83 21.32
C HIS A 103 -1.07 -2.48 20.58
N LEU A 104 -1.77 -1.48 21.14
CA LEU A 104 -2.03 -0.18 20.53
C LEU A 104 -1.09 0.92 21.01
#